data_AF-A0A954INU5-F1
#
_entry.id   AF-A0A954INU5-F1
#
_cell.length_a   1.000
_cell.length_b   1.000
_cell.length_c   1.000
_cell.angle_alpha   90.00
_cell.angle_beta   90.00
_cell.angle_gamma   90.00
#
_symmetry.space_group_name_H-M   'P 1'
#
loop_
_entity.id
_entity.type
_entity.pdbx_description
1 polymer ?
#
loop_
_entity_poly.entity_id
_entity_poly.type
_entity_poly.pdbx_seq_one_letter_code
_entity_poly.pdbx_strand_id
1 'polypeptide(L)'
;VWWICRRIRAEREAACDAAAVRVTQQPLVVATALLDSAELAAGKTPLTALAANGGSLEDRVGRLVNPGRRSAMQLPWCSLFVAAICSCLAFVSLSVGTTAVAVQVQRDLTPAEQVEAVVDAVKSVTPDIEPHPTDLVIQLRGRFVNEDGQPLLLPKDQRFRCSSQSYVRDRQHSRSSSGTVQIKEDGTFAARSYGWSQNEISVWMDGYATCRFGPFPTQGSDVDLGDLVVSRGFAATIQFQDEDGSPVSGVTMESVFLQSPESGTGIGISRYGDLVSNDDGKLTLHDLGNSPLQITVVRAGYEWNRREIRFEPGKEIAWTLHPSLPVVGTVLIPDSSEPLEGAEVWLVHRGSAEGYRRDPRKQFLRRQHGESESSKPDAVTDSQGRFELNTLQADSEYTFMILHPNWRPEVLYSVRAGMKIDVTMKPPIVVSGQLTGDLSKLGTLYRSKQRMFQFRNPLQVTRKDGTFFELFDCEVADDGSFLISTILPGPTTLELAGRSVKIDAMESVRDLEFDLDAPKSPPSPSRRI
;
A
#
# COMPACT_ATOMS: atom_id res chain seq x y z
N VAL A 1 9.79 9.78 18.09
CA VAL A 1 9.65 9.98 16.62
C VAL A 1 9.82 11.45 16.21
N TRP A 2 9.13 12.42 16.84
CA TRP A 2 9.19 13.85 16.47
C TRP A 2 10.60 14.48 16.43
N TRP A 3 11.46 14.19 17.42
CA TRP A 3 12.85 14.70 17.45
C TRP A 3 13.72 14.16 16.30
N ILE A 4 13.53 12.89 15.89
CA ILE A 4 14.26 12.28 14.77
C ILE A 4 13.82 12.91 13.45
N CYS A 5 12.52 13.08 13.23
CA CYS A 5 12.01 13.76 12.02
C CYS A 5 12.52 15.20 11.93
N ARG A 6 12.57 15.91 13.06
CA ARG A 6 13.13 17.26 13.15
C ARG A 6 14.62 17.27 12.81
N ARG A 7 15.39 16.29 13.30
CA ARG A 7 16.82 16.14 12.98
C ARG A 7 17.04 15.83 11.51
N ILE A 8 16.26 14.93 10.91
CA ILE A 8 16.33 14.60 9.48
C ILE A 8 16.03 15.84 8.62
N ARG A 9 15.04 16.66 8.99
CA ARG A 9 14.74 17.91 8.26
C ARG A 9 15.92 18.89 8.34
N ALA A 10 16.52 19.06 9.51
CA ALA A 10 17.69 19.93 9.67
C ALA A 10 18.91 19.46 8.83
N GLU A 11 19.18 18.16 8.78
CA GLU A 11 20.26 17.59 7.96
C GLU A 11 19.98 17.72 6.45
N ARG A 12 18.73 17.55 6.02
CA ARG A 12 18.33 17.77 4.62
C ARG A 12 18.50 19.23 4.19
N GLU A 13 18.11 20.16 5.05
CA GLU A 13 18.29 21.60 4.78
C GLU A 13 19.78 21.96 4.69
N ALA A 14 20.63 21.42 5.58
CA ALA A 14 22.08 21.63 5.53
C ALA A 14 22.73 21.06 4.26
N ALA A 15 22.29 19.88 3.79
CA ALA A 15 22.76 19.29 2.55
C ALA A 15 22.37 20.14 1.32
N CYS A 16 21.14 20.68 1.30
CA CYS A 16 20.69 21.59 0.25
C CYS A 16 21.49 22.90 0.25
N ASP A 17 21.72 23.50 1.42
CA ASP A 17 22.50 24.74 1.55
C ASP A 17 23.95 24.52 1.04
N ALA A 18 24.57 23.38 1.40
CA ALA A 18 25.90 23.01 0.91
C ALA A 18 25.95 22.77 -0.60
N ALA A 19 24.91 22.16 -1.18
CA ALA A 19 24.79 21.97 -2.61
C ALA A 19 24.63 23.32 -3.35
N ALA A 20 23.81 24.22 -2.82
CA ALA A 20 23.62 25.56 -3.37
C ALA A 20 24.93 26.35 -3.38
N VAL A 21 25.68 26.34 -2.25
CA VAL A 21 27.00 26.99 -2.17
C VAL A 21 28.01 26.38 -3.14
N ARG A 22 27.97 25.06 -3.35
CA ARG A 22 28.88 24.39 -4.31
C ARG A 22 28.64 24.86 -5.75
N VAL A 23 27.38 25.14 -6.10
CA VAL A 23 27.02 25.61 -7.44
C VAL A 23 27.30 27.11 -7.61
N THR A 24 26.95 27.93 -6.63
CA THR A 24 27.09 29.39 -6.75
C THR A 24 28.47 29.91 -6.40
N GLN A 25 29.26 29.13 -5.63
CA GLN A 25 30.55 29.53 -5.05
C GLN A 25 30.48 30.83 -4.23
N GLN A 26 29.28 31.25 -3.83
CA GLN A 26 29.01 32.52 -3.16
C GLN A 26 28.05 32.31 -1.98
N PRO A 27 28.57 31.96 -0.79
CA PRO A 27 27.75 31.66 0.39
C PRO A 27 26.85 32.80 0.83
N LEU A 28 27.32 34.05 0.68
CA LEU A 28 26.55 35.24 1.03
C LEU A 28 25.32 35.44 0.14
N VAL A 29 25.43 35.13 -1.15
CA VAL A 29 24.27 35.21 -2.07
C VAL A 29 23.21 34.18 -1.71
N VAL A 30 23.64 32.97 -1.32
CA VAL A 30 22.71 31.93 -0.84
C VAL A 30 22.04 32.36 0.48
N ALA A 31 22.80 32.96 1.40
CA ALA A 31 22.26 33.45 2.67
C ALA A 31 21.25 34.59 2.49
N THR A 32 21.53 35.55 1.61
CA THR A 32 20.62 36.66 1.29
C THR A 32 19.35 36.15 0.62
N ALA A 33 19.46 35.25 -0.37
CA ALA A 33 18.31 34.66 -1.03
C ALA A 33 17.40 33.89 -0.05
N LEU A 34 17.99 33.22 0.95
CA LEU A 34 17.22 32.56 2.01
C LEU A 34 16.48 33.57 2.89
N LEU A 35 17.11 34.70 3.24
CA LEU A 35 16.47 35.75 4.02
C LEU A 35 15.30 36.39 3.25
N ASP A 36 15.52 36.76 1.99
CA ASP A 36 14.50 37.34 1.12
C ASP A 36 13.31 36.39 0.95
N SER A 37 13.58 35.09 0.78
CA SER A 37 12.52 34.07 0.68
C SER A 37 11.71 33.93 1.98
N ALA A 38 12.37 34.08 3.13
CA ALA A 38 11.73 34.02 4.43
C ALA A 38 10.87 35.26 4.70
N GLU A 39 11.32 36.44 4.28
CA GLU A 39 10.56 37.69 4.36
C GLU A 39 9.30 37.63 3.48
N LEU A 40 9.41 37.10 2.25
CA LEU A 40 8.28 36.85 1.36
C LEU A 40 7.26 35.86 1.96
N ALA A 41 7.74 34.87 2.71
CA ALA A 41 6.89 33.89 3.40
C ALA A 41 6.24 34.45 4.67
N ALA A 42 6.94 35.32 5.41
CA ALA A 42 6.44 35.94 6.64
C ALA A 42 5.19 36.80 6.39
N GLY A 43 5.06 37.41 5.20
CA GLY A 43 3.85 38.15 4.80
C GLY A 43 2.56 37.33 4.68
N LYS A 44 2.63 35.99 4.77
CA LYS A 44 1.49 35.06 4.60
C LYS A 44 1.23 34.15 5.80
N THR A 45 1.91 34.33 6.92
CA THR A 45 1.87 33.37 8.05
C THR A 45 1.63 34.09 9.39
N PRO A 46 0.72 33.62 10.27
CA PRO A 46 0.48 34.24 11.56
C PRO A 46 1.74 34.23 12.46
N LEU A 47 1.98 35.33 13.17
CA LEU A 47 3.16 35.62 14.02
C LEU A 47 3.52 34.51 15.03
N THR A 48 2.55 33.73 15.47
CA THR A 48 2.74 32.60 16.40
C THR A 48 3.45 31.39 15.77
N ALA A 49 3.31 31.18 14.44
CA ALA A 49 4.03 30.13 13.71
C ALA A 49 5.50 30.50 13.44
N LEU A 50 5.83 31.79 13.44
CA LEU A 50 7.18 32.30 13.21
C LEU A 50 8.08 32.09 14.45
N ALA A 51 7.54 32.30 15.65
CA ALA A 51 8.26 32.11 16.91
C ALA A 51 8.68 30.64 17.18
N ALA A 52 7.95 29.67 16.64
CA ALA A 52 8.29 28.24 16.75
C ALA A 52 9.37 27.77 15.74
N ASN A 53 9.58 28.52 14.66
CA ASN A 53 10.53 28.21 13.57
C ASN A 53 11.77 29.13 13.53
N GLY A 54 11.77 30.24 14.28
CA GLY A 54 12.80 31.30 14.21
C GLY A 54 14.24 30.82 14.38
N GLY A 55 14.48 29.77 15.18
CA GLY A 55 15.83 29.22 15.39
C GLY A 55 16.42 28.49 14.18
N SER A 56 15.63 28.09 13.18
CA SER A 56 16.10 27.31 12.03
C SER A 56 16.76 28.17 10.96
N LEU A 57 16.26 29.39 10.72
CA LEU A 57 16.79 30.28 9.69
C LEU A 57 18.09 30.95 10.12
N GLU A 58 18.15 31.44 11.36
CA GLU A 58 19.36 32.06 11.92
C GLU A 58 20.54 31.07 11.98
N ASP A 59 20.25 29.81 12.32
CA ASP A 59 21.26 28.73 12.35
C ASP A 59 21.75 28.39 10.93
N ARG A 60 20.89 28.43 9.91
CA ARG A 60 21.26 28.22 8.50
C ARG A 60 22.08 29.36 7.93
N VAL A 61 21.63 30.60 8.10
CA VAL A 61 22.38 31.81 7.71
C VAL A 61 23.72 31.85 8.45
N GLY A 62 23.73 31.54 9.74
CA GLY A 62 24.93 31.46 10.56
C GLY A 62 25.96 30.44 10.06
N ARG A 63 25.52 29.26 9.59
CA ARG A 63 26.41 28.25 8.99
C ARG A 63 26.98 28.68 7.64
N LEU A 64 26.21 29.40 6.83
CA LEU A 64 26.63 29.89 5.52
C LEU A 64 27.67 31.03 5.64
N VAL A 65 27.48 31.92 6.61
CA VAL A 65 28.39 33.07 6.85
C VAL A 65 29.62 32.65 7.66
N ASN A 66 29.49 31.67 8.56
CA ASN A 66 30.61 31.15 9.35
C ASN A 66 30.62 29.61 9.32
N PRO A 67 31.34 29.00 8.36
CA PRO A 67 31.40 27.54 8.18
C PRO A 67 31.95 26.74 9.38
N GLY A 68 32.43 27.40 10.45
CA GLY A 68 32.85 26.78 11.71
C GLY A 68 31.83 26.83 12.84
N ARG A 69 30.68 27.50 12.66
CA ARG A 69 29.65 27.66 13.72
C ARG A 69 28.91 26.33 13.93
N ARG A 70 29.34 25.55 14.92
CA ARG A 70 28.57 24.39 15.41
C ARG A 70 27.36 24.92 16.18
N SER A 71 26.17 24.42 15.84
CA SER A 71 24.94 24.73 16.57
C SER A 71 25.10 24.25 18.01
N ALA A 72 25.33 25.18 18.92
CA ALA A 72 25.55 24.89 20.31
C ALA A 72 24.18 24.62 20.93
N MET A 73 23.67 23.39 20.79
CA MET A 73 22.63 22.91 21.68
C MET A 73 23.28 22.66 23.05
N GLN A 74 23.70 23.75 23.71
CA GLN A 74 24.05 23.71 25.11
C GLN A 74 22.74 23.55 25.85
N LEU A 75 22.31 22.31 26.06
CA LEU A 75 21.52 22.05 27.26
C LEU A 75 22.50 22.29 28.41
N PRO A 76 22.29 23.34 29.24
CA PRO A 76 23.10 23.51 30.43
C PRO A 76 22.97 22.22 31.23
N TRP A 77 24.08 21.68 31.71
CA TRP A 77 24.06 20.48 32.55
C TRP A 77 23.10 20.63 33.74
N CYS A 78 22.90 21.85 34.22
CA CYS A 78 21.89 22.20 35.21
C CYS A 78 20.46 21.85 34.78
N SER A 79 20.09 22.07 33.51
CA SER A 79 18.76 21.73 32.99
C SER A 79 18.54 20.22 32.89
N LEU A 80 19.59 19.45 32.56
CA LEU A 80 19.54 17.99 32.60
C LEU A 80 19.46 17.46 34.03
N PHE A 81 20.18 18.07 34.97
CA PHE A 81 20.11 17.73 36.40
C PHE A 81 18.74 18.04 36.99
N VAL A 82 18.17 19.21 36.70
CA VAL A 82 16.81 19.58 37.17
C VAL A 82 15.77 18.64 36.57
N ALA A 83 15.84 18.32 35.27
CA ALA A 83 14.93 17.37 34.65
C ALA A 83 15.07 15.95 35.24
N ALA A 84 16.29 15.50 35.56
CA ALA A 84 16.52 14.23 36.22
C ALA A 84 15.97 14.21 37.65
N ILE A 85 16.18 15.28 38.43
CA ILE A 85 15.65 15.41 39.80
C ILE A 85 14.13 15.45 39.78
N CYS A 86 13.51 16.23 38.89
CA CYS A 86 12.05 16.28 38.74
C CYS A 86 11.49 14.91 38.32
N SER A 87 12.19 14.18 37.44
CA SER A 87 11.81 12.83 37.03
C SER A 87 11.93 11.83 38.19
N CYS A 88 13.01 11.90 38.97
CA CYS A 88 13.19 11.07 40.16
C CYS A 88 12.14 11.39 41.24
N LEU A 89 11.83 12.66 41.47
CA LEU A 89 10.78 13.08 42.41
C LEU A 89 9.40 12.62 41.94
N ALA A 90 9.10 12.72 40.64
CA ALA A 90 7.88 12.18 40.06
C ALA A 90 7.81 10.65 40.22
N PHE A 91 8.90 9.93 39.96
CA PHE A 91 8.98 8.48 40.16
C PHE A 91 8.82 8.07 41.63
N VAL A 92 9.43 8.80 42.57
CA VAL A 92 9.32 8.53 44.00
C VAL A 92 7.90 8.83 44.49
N SER A 93 7.30 9.95 44.08
CA SER A 93 5.91 10.28 44.45
C SER A 93 4.89 9.31 43.84
N LEU A 94 5.11 8.83 42.61
CA LEU A 94 4.34 7.73 42.02
C LEU A 94 4.55 6.42 42.81
N SER A 95 5.78 6.06 43.20
CA SER A 95 6.02 4.81 43.95
C SER A 95 5.44 4.82 45.36
N VAL A 96 5.54 5.94 46.09
CA VAL A 96 5.02 6.08 47.46
C VAL A 96 3.49 6.19 47.44
N GLY A 97 2.92 6.87 46.44
CA GLY A 97 1.47 6.92 46.21
C GLY A 97 0.88 5.55 45.87
N THR A 98 1.58 4.74 45.08
CA THR A 98 1.09 3.40 44.69
C THR A 98 1.14 2.41 45.85
N THR A 99 2.14 2.47 46.73
CA THR A 99 2.22 1.56 47.90
C THR A 99 1.29 1.95 49.05
N ALA A 100 1.03 3.25 49.25
CA ALA A 100 0.13 3.70 50.32
C ALA A 100 -1.35 3.47 49.98
N VAL A 101 -1.75 3.65 48.71
CA VAL A 101 -3.14 3.43 48.27
C VAL A 101 -3.44 1.94 48.06
N ALA A 102 -2.49 1.15 47.54
CA ALA A 102 -2.70 -0.28 47.32
C ALA A 102 -2.83 -1.09 48.62
N VAL A 103 -2.18 -0.69 49.70
CA VAL A 103 -2.26 -1.40 51.00
C VAL A 103 -3.54 -1.04 51.77
N GLN A 104 -4.16 0.11 51.49
CA GLN A 104 -5.34 0.59 52.22
C GLN A 104 -6.67 0.19 51.54
N VAL A 105 -6.69 0.03 50.22
CA VAL A 105 -7.89 -0.40 49.46
C VAL A 105 -8.15 -1.91 49.55
N GLN A 106 -7.14 -2.70 49.90
CA GLN A 106 -7.24 -4.18 49.91
C GLN A 106 -7.83 -4.77 51.20
N ARG A 107 -8.22 -3.95 52.18
CA ARG A 107 -8.77 -4.45 53.45
C ARG A 107 -10.28 -4.32 53.63
N ASP A 108 -11.00 -3.49 52.88
CA ASP A 108 -12.41 -3.18 53.21
C ASP A 108 -13.43 -3.29 52.06
N LEU A 109 -13.13 -3.92 50.92
CA LEU A 109 -14.13 -4.11 49.85
C LEU A 109 -14.31 -5.58 49.46
N THR A 110 -15.57 -6.00 49.42
CA THR A 110 -15.96 -7.34 48.98
C THR A 110 -15.77 -7.50 47.47
N PRO A 111 -15.61 -8.72 46.92
CA PRO A 111 -15.35 -8.94 45.49
C PRO A 111 -16.39 -8.33 44.54
N ALA A 112 -17.64 -8.15 44.99
CA ALA A 112 -18.69 -7.50 44.20
C ALA A 112 -18.47 -5.99 44.08
N GLU A 113 -18.07 -5.33 45.18
CA GLU A 113 -17.76 -3.89 45.18
C GLU A 113 -16.45 -3.60 44.45
N GLN A 114 -15.51 -4.55 44.39
CA GLN A 114 -14.30 -4.44 43.56
C GLN A 114 -14.62 -4.48 42.07
N VAL A 115 -15.60 -5.27 41.62
CA VAL A 115 -16.03 -5.28 40.22
C VAL A 115 -16.71 -3.97 39.86
N GLU A 116 -17.56 -3.43 40.74
CA GLU A 116 -18.24 -2.15 40.49
C GLU A 116 -17.28 -0.96 40.52
N ALA A 117 -16.33 -0.92 41.46
CA ALA A 117 -15.29 0.09 41.52
C ALA A 117 -14.30 0.01 40.34
N VAL A 118 -14.00 -1.20 39.84
CA VAL A 118 -13.22 -1.38 38.61
C VAL A 118 -14.03 -0.97 37.39
N VAL A 119 -15.34 -1.22 37.35
CA VAL A 119 -16.22 -0.75 36.27
C VAL A 119 -16.32 0.78 36.24
N ASP A 120 -16.43 1.44 37.40
CA ASP A 120 -16.46 2.91 37.49
C ASP A 120 -15.08 3.56 37.30
N ALA A 121 -14.00 2.92 37.74
CA ALA A 121 -12.63 3.33 37.42
C ALA A 121 -12.32 3.14 35.92
N VAL A 122 -12.81 2.06 35.31
CA VAL A 122 -12.73 1.84 33.86
C VAL A 122 -13.54 2.90 33.13
N LYS A 123 -14.79 3.20 33.52
CA LYS A 123 -15.60 4.26 32.91
C LYS A 123 -15.01 5.67 33.06
N SER A 124 -14.26 5.93 34.13
CA SER A 124 -13.64 7.24 34.38
C SER A 124 -12.23 7.39 33.79
N VAL A 125 -11.59 6.29 33.36
CA VAL A 125 -10.24 6.27 32.77
C VAL A 125 -10.24 5.84 31.29
N THR A 126 -11.25 5.13 30.81
CA THR A 126 -11.57 5.18 29.38
C THR A 126 -12.06 6.59 29.13
N PRO A 127 -11.32 7.46 28.42
CA PRO A 127 -12.03 8.52 27.73
C PRO A 127 -13.16 7.82 26.98
N ASP A 128 -14.37 8.37 27.01
CA ASP A 128 -15.29 8.14 25.91
C ASP A 128 -14.40 8.15 24.67
N ILE A 129 -14.29 7.01 23.98
CA ILE A 129 -13.81 7.07 22.62
C ILE A 129 -14.96 7.80 21.95
N GLU A 130 -14.95 9.14 22.03
CA GLU A 130 -15.64 9.97 21.09
C GLU A 130 -15.26 9.34 19.77
N PRO A 131 -16.23 8.79 19.01
CA PRO A 131 -15.92 8.15 17.75
C PRO A 131 -14.98 9.11 17.04
N HIS A 132 -13.81 8.62 16.62
CA HIS A 132 -12.88 9.47 15.90
C HIS A 132 -13.73 10.18 14.83
N PRO A 133 -13.54 11.48 14.54
CA PRO A 133 -14.42 12.18 13.60
C PRO A 133 -14.65 11.35 12.32
N THR A 134 -13.62 10.63 11.89
CA THR A 134 -13.57 9.73 10.75
C THR A 134 -14.39 8.44 10.85
N ASP A 135 -14.89 8.05 12.02
CA ASP A 135 -15.85 6.96 12.25
C ASP A 135 -17.30 7.45 12.10
N LEU A 136 -17.54 8.77 11.99
CA LEU A 136 -18.84 9.30 11.65
C LEU A 136 -19.21 8.89 10.22
N VAL A 137 -20.37 8.24 10.07
CA VAL A 137 -20.95 7.93 8.76
C VAL A 137 -21.90 9.06 8.37
N ILE A 138 -21.60 9.71 7.24
CA ILE A 138 -22.43 10.76 6.64
C ILE A 138 -23.01 10.30 5.30
N GLN A 139 -23.97 11.06 4.76
CA GLN A 139 -24.49 10.87 3.41
C GLN A 139 -23.95 11.93 2.45
N LEU A 140 -23.43 11.48 1.32
CA LEU A 140 -23.28 12.29 0.12
C LEU A 140 -24.52 12.09 -0.74
N ARG A 141 -25.22 13.16 -1.09
CA ARG A 141 -26.41 13.14 -1.94
C ARG A 141 -26.18 13.98 -3.18
N GLY A 142 -26.89 13.69 -4.25
CA GLY A 142 -26.84 14.47 -5.47
C GLY A 142 -27.71 13.87 -6.54
N ARG A 143 -27.65 14.45 -7.73
CA ARG A 143 -28.40 14.02 -8.90
C ARG A 143 -27.51 14.04 -10.13
N PHE A 144 -27.56 12.99 -10.95
CA PHE A 144 -26.89 13.00 -12.24
C PHE A 144 -27.79 13.61 -13.30
N VAL A 145 -27.25 14.57 -14.04
CA VAL A 145 -27.95 15.25 -15.14
C VAL A 145 -27.13 15.16 -16.42
N ASN A 146 -27.79 15.26 -17.56
CA ASN A 146 -27.11 15.42 -18.84
C ASN A 146 -26.63 16.88 -19.02
N GLU A 147 -25.99 17.16 -20.16
CA GLU A 147 -25.47 18.50 -20.49
C GLU A 147 -26.57 19.57 -20.60
N ASP A 148 -27.82 19.16 -20.85
CA ASP A 148 -29.00 20.04 -20.88
C ASP A 148 -29.63 20.24 -19.49
N GLY A 149 -29.05 19.68 -18.43
CA GLY A 149 -29.56 19.74 -17.06
C GLY A 149 -30.78 18.83 -16.80
N GLN A 150 -31.12 17.94 -17.75
CA GLN A 150 -32.19 16.98 -17.57
C GLN A 150 -31.70 15.79 -16.73
N PRO A 151 -32.53 15.26 -15.80
CA PRO A 151 -32.17 14.08 -15.03
C PRO A 151 -31.82 12.89 -15.93
N LEU A 152 -30.73 12.20 -15.61
CA LEU A 152 -30.36 10.96 -16.29
C LEU A 152 -31.26 9.83 -15.81
N LEU A 153 -32.29 9.54 -16.60
CA LEU A 153 -33.19 8.42 -16.37
C LEU A 153 -32.46 7.13 -16.71
N LEU A 154 -32.23 6.29 -15.70
CA LEU A 154 -31.53 5.01 -15.85
C LEU A 154 -32.53 3.91 -16.25
N PRO A 155 -32.39 3.28 -17.43
CA PRO A 155 -33.10 2.06 -17.74
C PRO A 155 -32.71 0.96 -16.73
N LYS A 156 -33.68 0.12 -16.34
CA LYS A 156 -33.47 -0.99 -15.36
C LYS A 156 -32.38 -1.98 -15.78
N ASP A 157 -32.02 -2.01 -17.06
CA ASP A 157 -31.12 -2.99 -17.68
C ASP A 157 -29.70 -2.44 -17.94
N GLN A 158 -29.39 -1.19 -17.59
CA GLN A 158 -28.05 -0.63 -17.82
C GLN A 158 -27.03 -1.08 -16.77
N ARG A 159 -25.81 -1.38 -17.23
CA ARG A 159 -24.67 -1.59 -16.32
C ARG A 159 -24.24 -0.24 -15.77
N PHE A 160 -24.52 -0.06 -14.48
CA PHE A 160 -24.21 1.16 -13.79
C PHE A 160 -23.27 0.88 -12.61
N ARG A 161 -22.13 1.58 -12.56
CA ARG A 161 -21.22 1.54 -11.42
C ARG A 161 -20.99 2.94 -10.94
N CYS A 162 -21.53 3.27 -9.78
CA CYS A 162 -21.10 4.41 -9.00
C CYS A 162 -20.28 3.94 -7.81
N SER A 163 -19.10 4.51 -7.64
CA SER A 163 -18.27 4.26 -6.47
C SER A 163 -18.00 5.55 -5.72
N SER A 164 -18.24 5.53 -4.41
CA SER A 164 -17.72 6.54 -3.49
C SER A 164 -16.38 6.06 -2.97
N GLN A 165 -15.36 6.92 -2.98
CA GLN A 165 -14.10 6.69 -2.28
C GLN A 165 -13.90 7.75 -1.21
N SER A 166 -13.68 7.36 0.05
CA SER A 166 -13.42 8.28 1.16
C SER A 166 -11.99 8.16 1.65
N TYR A 167 -11.25 9.26 1.72
CA TYR A 167 -9.86 9.29 2.19
C TYR A 167 -9.66 10.14 3.44
N VAL A 168 -9.00 9.57 4.44
CA VAL A 168 -8.55 10.27 5.65
C VAL A 168 -7.04 10.20 5.72
N ARG A 169 -6.38 11.36 5.79
CA ARG A 169 -4.94 11.45 6.11
C ARG A 169 -4.72 12.26 7.37
N ASP A 170 -4.42 11.58 8.45
CA ASP A 170 -3.74 12.17 9.61
C ASP A 170 -2.33 11.60 9.72
N ARG A 171 -1.44 12.25 10.47
CA ARG A 171 -0.06 11.83 10.77
C ARG A 171 0.04 10.40 11.31
N GLN A 172 -1.04 9.80 11.79
CA GLN A 172 -1.07 8.46 12.38
C GLN A 172 -1.93 7.43 11.61
N HIS A 173 -2.83 7.85 10.71
CA HIS A 173 -3.80 6.95 10.08
C HIS A 173 -4.08 7.30 8.61
N SER A 174 -4.09 6.27 7.76
CA SER A 174 -4.58 6.33 6.37
C SER A 174 -5.73 5.33 6.24
N ARG A 175 -6.94 5.79 5.98
CA ARG A 175 -8.11 4.94 5.73
C ARG A 175 -8.71 5.26 4.36
N SER A 176 -9.06 4.21 3.63
CA SER A 176 -9.80 4.27 2.37
C SER A 176 -10.98 3.33 2.44
N SER A 177 -12.17 3.78 2.04
CA SER A 177 -13.31 2.92 1.77
C SER A 177 -13.74 3.10 0.32
N SER A 178 -14.29 2.04 -0.27
CA SER A 178 -14.97 2.10 -1.56
C SER A 178 -16.31 1.40 -1.45
N GLY A 179 -17.39 2.03 -1.90
CA GLY A 179 -18.73 1.43 -1.87
C GLY A 179 -19.47 1.61 -3.18
N THR A 180 -20.32 0.66 -3.56
CA THR A 180 -21.25 0.84 -4.69
C THR A 180 -22.39 1.74 -4.24
N VAL A 181 -22.72 2.75 -5.04
CA VAL A 181 -23.82 3.69 -4.76
C VAL A 181 -25.01 3.33 -5.61
N GLN A 182 -26.18 3.19 -4.97
CA GLN A 182 -27.45 3.02 -5.67
C GLN A 182 -27.97 4.36 -6.15
N ILE A 183 -28.42 4.40 -7.41
CA ILE A 183 -29.12 5.54 -8.00
C ILE A 183 -30.58 5.14 -8.18
N LYS A 184 -31.47 6.09 -7.91
CA LYS A 184 -32.91 5.96 -8.13
C LYS A 184 -33.27 6.24 -9.59
N GLU A 185 -34.47 5.86 -9.99
CA GLU A 185 -34.97 6.07 -11.37
C GLU A 185 -35.00 7.56 -11.78
N ASP A 186 -35.08 8.47 -10.81
CA ASP A 186 -35.06 9.94 -11.01
C ASP A 186 -33.64 10.53 -11.14
N GLY A 187 -32.61 9.68 -11.20
CA GLY A 187 -31.21 10.09 -11.31
C GLY A 187 -30.57 10.54 -10.00
N THR A 188 -31.29 10.51 -8.87
CA THR A 188 -30.75 10.88 -7.56
C THR A 188 -30.01 9.72 -6.90
N PHE A 189 -28.99 10.04 -6.09
CA PHE A 189 -28.20 9.06 -5.36
C PHE A 189 -27.96 9.46 -3.91
N ALA A 190 -27.66 8.47 -3.08
CA ALA A 190 -27.16 8.65 -1.73
C ALA A 190 -26.05 7.64 -1.45
N ALA A 191 -24.87 8.14 -1.08
CA ALA A 191 -23.69 7.33 -0.79
C ALA A 191 -23.26 7.53 0.66
N ARG A 192 -22.95 6.43 1.35
CA ARG A 192 -22.33 6.51 2.68
C ARG A 192 -20.86 6.89 2.53
N SER A 193 -20.38 7.78 3.41
CA SER A 193 -19.01 8.28 3.44
C SER A 193 -18.55 8.51 4.88
N TYR A 194 -17.24 8.67 5.08
CA TYR A 194 -16.67 9.10 6.35
C TYR A 194 -16.77 10.62 6.54
N GLY A 195 -17.13 11.05 7.74
CA GLY A 195 -17.46 12.43 8.07
C GLY A 195 -16.33 13.42 7.81
N TRP A 196 -15.07 13.04 7.99
CA TRP A 196 -13.91 13.90 7.77
C TRP A 196 -12.96 13.28 6.75
N SER A 197 -13.37 13.31 5.48
CA SER A 197 -12.63 12.68 4.40
C SER A 197 -12.68 13.50 3.11
N GLN A 198 -11.77 13.20 2.19
CA GLN A 198 -11.89 13.62 0.79
C GLN A 198 -12.66 12.55 0.03
N ASN A 199 -13.70 12.97 -0.68
CA ASN A 199 -14.62 12.06 -1.34
C ASN A 199 -14.62 12.21 -2.85
N GLU A 200 -14.55 11.10 -3.56
CA GLU A 200 -14.74 11.09 -5.00
C GLU A 200 -15.95 10.23 -5.35
N ILE A 201 -16.77 10.73 -6.29
CA ILE A 201 -17.86 9.98 -6.88
C ILE A 201 -17.45 9.69 -8.32
N SER A 202 -17.30 8.42 -8.67
CA SER A 202 -17.05 8.02 -10.05
C SER A 202 -18.25 7.31 -10.61
N VAL A 203 -18.61 7.63 -11.85
CA VAL A 203 -19.78 7.10 -12.55
C VAL A 203 -19.38 6.49 -13.87
N TRP A 204 -19.82 5.26 -14.07
CA TRP A 204 -19.83 4.58 -15.36
C TRP A 204 -21.27 4.23 -15.76
N MET A 205 -21.63 4.64 -16.97
CA MET A 205 -22.91 4.39 -17.62
C MET A 205 -22.68 4.20 -19.13
N ASP A 206 -23.34 3.20 -19.72
CA ASP A 206 -23.24 2.91 -21.15
C ASP A 206 -23.75 4.11 -21.99
N GLY A 207 -23.00 4.50 -23.01
CA GLY A 207 -23.32 5.65 -23.87
C GLY A 207 -22.95 7.03 -23.29
N TYR A 208 -22.32 7.08 -22.12
CA TYR A 208 -21.89 8.31 -21.44
C TYR A 208 -20.40 8.26 -21.10
N ALA A 209 -19.77 9.44 -21.06
CA ALA A 209 -18.40 9.57 -20.64
C ALA A 209 -18.26 9.02 -19.21
N THR A 210 -17.22 8.22 -18.94
CA THR A 210 -16.91 7.91 -17.53
C THR A 210 -16.48 9.20 -16.86
N CYS A 211 -17.22 9.57 -15.83
CA CYS A 211 -17.02 10.80 -15.11
C CYS A 211 -16.52 10.51 -13.70
N ARG A 212 -15.69 11.42 -13.21
CA ARG A 212 -15.28 11.47 -11.80
C ARG A 212 -15.54 12.88 -11.31
N PHE A 213 -16.17 12.97 -10.15
CA PHE A 213 -16.52 14.20 -9.48
C PHE A 213 -15.80 14.25 -8.12
N GLY A 214 -15.31 15.44 -7.77
CA GLY A 214 -14.53 15.67 -6.54
C GLY A 214 -13.08 16.05 -6.83
N PRO A 215 -12.21 16.03 -5.78
CA PRO A 215 -12.52 15.59 -4.42
C PRO A 215 -13.47 16.55 -3.68
N PHE A 216 -14.40 15.98 -2.92
CA PHE A 216 -15.37 16.68 -2.08
C PHE A 216 -14.96 16.53 -0.61
N PRO A 217 -14.57 17.62 0.08
CA PRO A 217 -14.27 17.54 1.50
C PRO A 217 -15.55 17.37 2.30
N THR A 218 -15.52 16.44 3.26
CA THR A 218 -16.58 16.30 4.25
C THR A 218 -16.09 16.79 5.61
N GLN A 219 -16.98 17.45 6.38
CA GLN A 219 -16.66 18.10 7.65
C GLN A 219 -17.64 17.70 8.78
N GLY A 220 -18.01 16.43 8.83
CA GLY A 220 -18.83 15.86 9.88
C GLY A 220 -20.34 15.99 9.68
N SER A 221 -20.79 16.36 8.48
CA SER A 221 -22.21 16.48 8.13
C SER A 221 -22.53 15.82 6.79
N ASP A 222 -23.80 15.50 6.56
CA ASP A 222 -24.32 15.18 5.23
C ASP A 222 -23.96 16.31 4.25
N VAL A 223 -23.65 15.95 3.00
CA VAL A 223 -23.31 16.88 1.92
C VAL A 223 -24.23 16.65 0.74
N ASP A 224 -24.86 17.72 0.27
CA ASP A 224 -25.55 17.74 -1.02
C ASP A 224 -24.60 18.27 -2.10
N LEU A 225 -24.33 17.43 -3.09
CA LEU A 225 -23.45 17.69 -4.21
C LEU A 225 -24.19 18.39 -5.36
N GLY A 226 -25.52 18.51 -5.28
CA GLY A 226 -26.36 19.09 -6.31
C GLY A 226 -26.35 18.28 -7.60
N ASP A 227 -26.37 18.98 -8.73
CA ASP A 227 -26.40 18.39 -10.07
C ASP A 227 -24.99 18.10 -10.58
N LEU A 228 -24.73 16.82 -10.85
CA LEU A 228 -23.49 16.31 -11.42
C LEU A 228 -23.71 16.00 -12.90
N VAL A 229 -23.10 16.83 -13.77
CA VAL A 229 -23.26 16.74 -15.22
C VAL A 229 -22.44 15.58 -15.79
N VAL A 230 -23.09 14.64 -16.47
CA VAL A 230 -22.45 13.53 -17.18
C VAL A 230 -22.63 13.75 -18.69
N SER A 231 -21.51 13.97 -19.38
CA SER A 231 -21.49 14.17 -20.83
C SER A 231 -21.69 12.88 -21.61
N ARG A 232 -22.17 12.99 -22.85
CA ARG A 232 -22.17 11.85 -23.79
C ARG A 232 -20.73 11.40 -24.04
N GLY A 233 -20.55 10.09 -24.04
CA GLY A 233 -19.25 9.50 -24.34
C GLY A 233 -19.01 9.48 -25.84
N PHE A 234 -17.75 9.49 -26.24
CA PHE A 234 -17.37 9.36 -27.65
C PHE A 234 -16.55 8.09 -27.88
N ALA A 235 -16.41 7.72 -29.16
CA ALA A 235 -15.54 6.62 -29.55
C ALA A 235 -14.19 7.13 -30.08
N ALA A 236 -13.13 6.36 -29.83
CA ALA A 236 -11.81 6.56 -30.42
C ALA A 236 -11.16 5.20 -30.68
N THR A 237 -10.23 5.16 -31.62
CA THR A 237 -9.58 3.92 -32.05
C THR A 237 -8.08 4.00 -31.83
N ILE A 238 -7.49 2.92 -31.32
CA ILE A 238 -6.05 2.71 -31.30
C ILE A 238 -5.72 1.72 -32.42
N GLN A 239 -4.75 2.06 -33.26
CA GLN A 239 -4.12 1.17 -34.22
C GLN A 239 -2.78 0.72 -33.65
N PHE A 240 -2.67 -0.55 -33.30
CA PHE A 240 -1.41 -1.17 -32.92
C PHE A 240 -0.64 -1.62 -34.15
N GLN A 241 0.65 -1.31 -34.18
CA GLN A 241 1.54 -1.64 -35.29
C GLN A 241 2.94 -1.98 -34.79
N ASP A 242 3.72 -2.71 -35.59
CA ASP A 242 5.14 -2.90 -35.33
C ASP A 242 5.98 -1.73 -35.87
N GLU A 243 7.30 -1.84 -35.74
CA GLU A 243 8.26 -0.82 -36.18
C GLU A 243 8.24 -0.60 -37.71
N ASP A 244 7.86 -1.62 -38.48
CA ASP A 244 7.71 -1.57 -39.93
C ASP A 244 6.33 -1.02 -40.36
N GLY A 245 5.43 -0.79 -39.40
CA GLY A 245 4.08 -0.27 -39.63
C GLY A 245 3.04 -1.35 -39.94
N SER A 246 3.38 -2.64 -39.80
CA SER A 246 2.44 -3.74 -39.98
C SER A 246 1.48 -3.82 -38.79
N PRO A 247 0.19 -4.13 -38.99
CA PRO A 247 -0.78 -4.21 -37.90
C PRO A 247 -0.45 -5.37 -36.94
N VAL A 248 -0.62 -5.14 -35.64
CA VAL A 248 -0.40 -6.15 -34.59
C VAL A 248 -1.72 -6.55 -33.93
N SER A 249 -2.15 -7.79 -34.20
CA SER A 249 -3.37 -8.35 -33.64
C SER A 249 -3.17 -9.00 -32.27
N GLY A 250 -4.26 -9.17 -31.52
CA GLY A 250 -4.25 -9.87 -30.24
C GLY A 250 -3.60 -9.08 -29.09
N VAL A 251 -3.48 -7.76 -29.22
CA VAL A 251 -2.90 -6.89 -28.17
C VAL A 251 -3.92 -6.74 -27.06
N THR A 252 -3.57 -7.21 -25.86
CA THR A 252 -4.41 -7.05 -24.67
C THR A 252 -4.18 -5.66 -24.08
N MET A 253 -5.26 -4.96 -23.78
CA MET A 253 -5.26 -3.62 -23.22
C MET A 253 -5.97 -3.61 -21.86
N GLU A 254 -5.27 -3.13 -20.83
CA GLU A 254 -5.84 -2.75 -19.55
C GLU A 254 -5.85 -1.22 -19.43
N SER A 255 -6.92 -0.64 -18.90
CA SER A 255 -7.05 0.82 -18.76
C SER A 255 -7.44 1.20 -17.35
N VAL A 256 -6.77 2.22 -16.83
CA VAL A 256 -7.05 2.79 -15.52
C VAL A 256 -7.22 4.30 -15.66
N PHE A 257 -8.31 4.84 -15.11
CA PHE A 257 -8.43 6.29 -14.94
C PHE A 257 -7.42 6.77 -13.90
N LEU A 258 -6.55 7.70 -14.31
CA LEU A 258 -5.60 8.31 -13.40
C LEU A 258 -6.33 9.13 -12.34
N GLN A 259 -5.91 8.96 -11.09
CA GLN A 259 -6.40 9.78 -9.97
C GLN A 259 -5.97 11.24 -10.14
N SER A 260 -6.74 12.16 -9.56
CA SER A 260 -6.21 13.50 -9.26
C SER A 260 -5.02 13.34 -8.30
N PRO A 261 -3.89 14.04 -8.51
CA PRO A 261 -2.77 14.05 -7.56
C PRO A 261 -3.18 14.38 -6.12
N GLU A 262 -4.32 15.05 -5.94
CA GLU A 262 -4.82 15.54 -4.66
C GLU A 262 -5.46 14.46 -3.78
N SER A 263 -5.92 13.33 -4.34
CA SER A 263 -6.68 12.32 -3.57
C SER A 263 -5.82 11.22 -2.93
N GLY A 264 -4.53 11.14 -3.24
CA GLY A 264 -3.51 10.45 -2.43
C GLY A 264 -3.69 8.95 -2.14
N THR A 265 -4.62 8.24 -2.81
CA THR A 265 -4.99 6.85 -2.48
C THR A 265 -4.54 5.79 -3.48
N GLY A 266 -4.07 6.17 -4.68
CA GLY A 266 -3.53 5.23 -5.67
C GLY A 266 -4.53 4.21 -6.25
N ILE A 267 -5.83 4.28 -5.90
CA ILE A 267 -6.86 3.36 -6.41
C ILE A 267 -7.46 3.97 -7.69
N GLY A 268 -6.89 3.57 -8.82
CA GLY A 268 -7.49 3.84 -10.12
C GLY A 268 -8.73 2.97 -10.36
N ILE A 269 -9.67 3.47 -11.15
CA ILE A 269 -10.85 2.69 -11.54
C ILE A 269 -10.55 2.06 -12.89
N SER A 270 -10.45 0.73 -12.91
CA SER A 270 -10.32 -0.03 -14.15
C SER A 270 -11.63 0.04 -14.91
N ARG A 271 -11.58 0.46 -16.18
CA ARG A 271 -12.78 0.66 -17.00
C ARG A 271 -13.01 -0.49 -17.96
N TYR A 272 -12.08 -0.67 -18.86
CA TYR A 272 -12.09 -1.78 -19.79
C TYR A 272 -11.40 -2.95 -19.13
N GLY A 273 -12.01 -4.14 -19.19
CA GLY A 273 -11.33 -5.40 -18.89
C GLY A 273 -10.31 -5.70 -19.99
N ASP A 274 -9.90 -6.96 -20.10
CA ASP A 274 -8.98 -7.44 -21.14
C ASP A 274 -9.59 -7.26 -22.53
N LEU A 275 -9.49 -6.06 -23.08
CA LEU A 275 -9.84 -5.76 -24.46
C LEU A 275 -8.71 -6.23 -25.35
N VAL A 276 -9.06 -6.84 -26.48
CA VAL A 276 -8.09 -7.43 -27.40
C VAL A 276 -8.25 -6.79 -28.77
N SER A 277 -7.15 -6.34 -29.37
CA SER A 277 -7.17 -5.82 -30.74
C SER A 277 -7.60 -6.90 -31.74
N ASN A 278 -8.32 -6.48 -32.77
CA ASN A 278 -8.76 -7.37 -33.86
C ASN A 278 -7.60 -7.76 -34.79
N ASP A 279 -7.89 -8.52 -35.85
CA ASP A 279 -6.90 -8.98 -36.83
C ASP A 279 -6.22 -7.83 -37.60
N ASP A 280 -6.88 -6.68 -37.73
CA ASP A 280 -6.33 -5.46 -38.31
C ASP A 280 -5.48 -4.66 -37.30
N GLY A 281 -5.26 -5.18 -36.09
CA GLY A 281 -4.55 -4.49 -35.01
C GLY A 281 -5.29 -3.28 -34.44
N LYS A 282 -6.59 -3.16 -34.69
CA LYS A 282 -7.43 -2.07 -34.20
C LYS A 282 -8.15 -2.43 -32.91
N LEU A 283 -8.27 -1.45 -32.03
CA LEU A 283 -9.13 -1.51 -30.86
C LEU A 283 -9.93 -0.22 -30.73
N THR A 284 -11.26 -0.33 -30.77
CA THR A 284 -12.16 0.82 -30.58
C THR A 284 -12.65 0.86 -29.14
N LEU A 285 -12.43 2.01 -28.50
CA LEU A 285 -12.90 2.30 -27.17
C LEU A 285 -14.15 3.17 -27.29
N HIS A 286 -15.21 2.77 -26.59
CA HIS A 286 -16.48 3.50 -26.56
C HIS A 286 -16.64 4.27 -25.25
N ASP A 287 -17.58 5.21 -25.22
CA ASP A 287 -17.96 5.92 -24.01
C ASP A 287 -16.82 6.77 -23.40
N LEU A 288 -15.79 7.11 -24.17
CA LEU A 288 -14.67 7.92 -23.70
C LEU A 288 -15.11 9.33 -23.30
N GLY A 289 -14.42 9.87 -22.30
CA GLY A 289 -14.51 11.28 -21.91
C GLY A 289 -13.19 11.99 -22.20
N ASN A 290 -13.11 13.28 -21.86
CA ASN A 290 -11.90 14.07 -22.03
C ASN A 290 -10.83 13.80 -20.94
N SER A 291 -11.09 12.92 -19.97
CA SER A 291 -10.11 12.60 -18.93
C SER A 291 -8.98 11.72 -19.48
N PRO A 292 -7.72 11.95 -19.07
CA PRO A 292 -6.61 11.09 -19.48
C PRO A 292 -6.79 9.67 -18.91
N LEU A 293 -6.44 8.69 -19.72
CA LEU A 293 -6.43 7.28 -19.37
C LEU A 293 -4.98 6.79 -19.33
N GLN A 294 -4.61 6.12 -18.24
CA GLN A 294 -3.39 5.31 -18.24
C GLN A 294 -3.73 3.95 -18.84
N ILE A 295 -3.12 3.66 -19.97
CA ILE A 295 -3.34 2.43 -20.72
C ILE A 295 -2.07 1.59 -20.63
N THR A 296 -2.22 0.34 -20.20
CA THR A 296 -1.16 -0.68 -20.27
C THR A 296 -1.52 -1.66 -21.38
N VAL A 297 -0.58 -1.95 -22.26
CA VAL A 297 -0.75 -2.93 -23.34
C VAL A 297 0.28 -4.03 -23.20
N VAL A 298 -0.17 -5.26 -23.47
CA VAL A 298 0.64 -6.47 -23.40
C VAL A 298 0.35 -7.33 -24.62
N ARG A 299 1.42 -7.78 -25.28
CA ARG A 299 1.35 -8.75 -26.37
C ARG A 299 2.59 -9.64 -26.32
N ALA A 300 2.41 -10.96 -26.27
CA ALA A 300 3.53 -11.89 -26.33
C ALA A 300 4.38 -11.63 -27.59
N GLY A 301 5.70 -11.55 -27.41
CA GLY A 301 6.67 -11.20 -28.46
C GLY A 301 7.02 -9.71 -28.52
N TYR A 302 6.28 -8.85 -27.82
CA TYR A 302 6.50 -7.39 -27.79
C TYR A 302 6.67 -6.90 -26.36
N GLU A 303 7.46 -5.85 -26.18
CA GLU A 303 7.62 -5.20 -24.90
C GLU A 303 6.27 -4.68 -24.39
N TRP A 304 5.95 -4.95 -23.12
CA TRP A 304 4.82 -4.32 -22.47
C TRP A 304 5.03 -2.80 -22.46
N ASN A 305 3.96 -2.04 -22.65
CA ASN A 305 4.05 -0.58 -22.69
C ASN A 305 2.92 0.05 -21.91
N ARG A 306 3.18 1.20 -21.31
CA ARG A 306 2.17 1.99 -20.62
C ARG A 306 2.26 3.44 -21.05
N ARG A 307 1.12 4.04 -21.37
CA ARG A 307 1.02 5.46 -21.76
C ARG A 307 -0.17 6.10 -21.09
N GLU A 308 -0.01 7.37 -20.75
CA GLU A 308 -1.14 8.24 -20.48
C GLU A 308 -1.62 8.84 -21.80
N ILE A 309 -2.90 8.66 -22.12
CA ILE A 309 -3.51 9.13 -23.37
C ILE A 309 -4.76 9.92 -23.07
N ARG A 310 -4.86 11.10 -23.67
CA ARG A 310 -6.10 11.87 -23.75
C ARG A 310 -6.68 11.66 -25.14
N PHE A 311 -7.86 11.05 -25.20
CA PHE A 311 -8.53 10.79 -26.47
C PHE A 311 -9.32 12.00 -26.95
N GLU A 312 -9.52 12.07 -28.27
CA GLU A 312 -10.39 13.04 -28.91
C GLU A 312 -11.44 12.30 -29.77
N PRO A 313 -12.66 12.85 -29.90
CA PRO A 313 -13.72 12.22 -30.68
C PRO A 313 -13.31 11.90 -32.12
N GLY A 314 -13.48 10.65 -32.53
CA GLY A 314 -13.25 10.22 -33.91
C GLY A 314 -11.78 10.20 -34.37
N LYS A 315 -10.82 10.49 -33.47
CA LYS A 315 -9.39 10.37 -33.79
C LYS A 315 -8.91 8.92 -33.66
N GLU A 316 -8.04 8.54 -34.58
CA GLU A 316 -7.26 7.31 -34.52
C GLU A 316 -5.85 7.61 -34.00
N ILE A 317 -5.37 6.79 -33.05
CA ILE A 317 -4.03 6.90 -32.49
C ILE A 317 -3.22 5.70 -32.95
N ALA A 318 -2.12 5.95 -33.64
CA ALA A 318 -1.13 4.92 -33.94
C ALA A 318 -0.27 4.64 -32.71
N TRP A 319 -0.11 3.37 -32.36
CA TRP A 319 0.74 2.91 -31.26
C TRP A 319 1.70 1.83 -31.76
N THR A 320 2.96 2.23 -31.96
CA THR A 320 4.06 1.32 -32.31
C THR A 320 4.49 0.48 -31.10
N LEU A 321 4.51 -0.84 -31.29
CA LEU A 321 5.01 -1.83 -30.35
C LEU A 321 6.43 -2.24 -30.73
N HIS A 322 7.29 -2.39 -29.72
CA HIS A 322 8.68 -2.81 -29.91
C HIS A 322 8.82 -4.31 -29.61
N PRO A 323 9.57 -5.08 -30.40
CA PRO A 323 9.81 -6.49 -30.13
C PRO A 323 10.50 -6.70 -28.77
N SER A 324 10.07 -7.70 -28.01
CA SER A 324 10.75 -8.10 -26.77
C SER A 324 11.80 -9.17 -27.06
N LEU A 325 12.98 -9.03 -26.45
CA LEU A 325 13.96 -10.12 -26.43
C LEU A 325 13.58 -11.12 -25.33
N PRO A 326 13.19 -12.36 -25.67
CA PRO A 326 12.68 -13.30 -24.69
C PRO A 326 13.75 -13.71 -23.69
N VAL A 327 13.38 -13.78 -22.41
CA VAL A 327 14.13 -14.56 -21.43
C VAL A 327 13.67 -15.99 -21.55
N VAL A 328 14.61 -16.91 -21.76
CA VAL A 328 14.34 -18.34 -21.75
C VAL A 328 15.02 -18.97 -20.56
N GLY A 329 14.36 -19.91 -19.92
CA GLY A 329 14.99 -20.62 -18.82
C GLY A 329 14.48 -22.02 -18.61
N THR A 330 15.22 -22.78 -17.83
CA THR A 330 14.91 -24.15 -17.46
C THR A 330 14.85 -24.26 -15.94
N VAL A 331 13.80 -24.87 -15.42
CA VAL A 331 13.67 -25.19 -13.99
C VAL A 331 13.92 -26.68 -13.81
N LEU A 332 14.79 -27.01 -12.87
CA LEU A 332 15.26 -28.37 -12.63
C LEU A 332 14.93 -28.83 -11.21
N ILE A 333 14.69 -30.13 -11.08
CA ILE A 333 14.58 -30.83 -9.81
C ILE A 333 15.97 -30.91 -9.15
N PRO A 334 16.11 -30.62 -7.85
CA PRO A 334 17.38 -30.79 -7.14
C PRO A 334 17.89 -32.23 -7.19
N ASP A 335 19.22 -32.37 -7.17
CA ASP A 335 19.99 -33.63 -7.18
C ASP A 335 19.87 -34.49 -8.45
N SER A 336 18.69 -34.61 -9.06
CA SER A 336 18.51 -35.33 -10.33
C SER A 336 18.83 -34.47 -11.55
N SER A 337 18.71 -33.15 -11.44
CA SER A 337 18.78 -32.19 -12.57
C SER A 337 17.78 -32.51 -13.69
N GLU A 338 16.73 -33.28 -13.38
CA GLU A 338 15.64 -33.54 -14.30
C GLU A 338 14.78 -32.29 -14.47
N PRO A 339 14.13 -32.10 -15.64
CA PRO A 339 13.26 -30.95 -15.82
C PRO A 339 12.03 -30.97 -14.90
N LEU A 340 11.66 -29.80 -14.39
CA LEU A 340 10.47 -29.61 -13.55
C LEU A 340 9.34 -28.96 -14.34
N GLU A 341 8.32 -29.74 -14.69
CA GLU A 341 7.08 -29.26 -15.30
C GLU A 341 6.17 -28.55 -14.29
N GLY A 342 5.38 -27.58 -14.75
CA GLY A 342 4.32 -26.96 -13.95
C GLY A 342 4.79 -25.96 -12.89
N ALA A 343 6.07 -25.57 -12.87
CA ALA A 343 6.55 -24.48 -12.05
C ALA A 343 6.07 -23.14 -12.59
N GLU A 344 5.44 -22.33 -11.74
CA GLU A 344 4.89 -21.03 -12.10
C GLU A 344 5.92 -19.92 -11.89
N VAL A 345 6.15 -19.10 -12.91
CA VAL A 345 7.07 -17.94 -12.87
C VAL A 345 6.26 -16.66 -12.75
N TRP A 346 6.51 -15.90 -11.69
CA TRP A 346 5.74 -14.72 -11.32
C TRP A 346 6.60 -13.48 -11.19
N LEU A 347 6.14 -12.38 -11.77
CA LEU A 347 6.74 -11.07 -11.60
C LEU A 347 6.58 -10.58 -10.16
N VAL A 348 7.71 -10.28 -9.51
CA VAL A 348 7.77 -9.68 -8.19
C VAL A 348 7.96 -8.18 -8.29
N HIS A 349 8.87 -7.73 -9.15
CA HIS A 349 9.23 -6.32 -9.24
C HIS A 349 9.73 -5.92 -10.62
N ARG A 350 9.38 -4.68 -11.01
CA ARG A 350 9.94 -3.98 -12.16
C ARG A 350 10.76 -2.81 -11.67
N GLY A 351 12.03 -2.75 -12.04
CA GLY A 351 12.97 -1.70 -11.67
C GLY A 351 12.76 -0.36 -12.40
N SER A 352 11.72 -0.24 -13.23
CA SER A 352 11.37 1.02 -13.90
C SER A 352 10.84 2.07 -12.92
N ALA A 353 10.77 3.33 -13.35
CA ALA A 353 10.30 4.48 -12.57
C ALA A 353 8.88 4.29 -11.96
N GLU A 354 8.11 3.32 -12.45
CA GLU A 354 6.74 3.04 -12.03
C GLU A 354 6.63 2.13 -10.79
N GLY A 355 7.71 1.46 -10.36
CA GLY A 355 7.79 0.80 -9.05
C GLY A 355 6.76 -0.31 -8.77
N TYR A 356 6.46 -1.19 -9.74
CA TYR A 356 5.60 -2.37 -9.50
C TYR A 356 6.27 -3.31 -8.49
N ARG A 357 5.57 -3.67 -7.41
CA ARG A 357 6.02 -4.64 -6.40
C ARG A 357 4.84 -5.49 -5.90
N ARG A 358 5.04 -6.80 -5.83
CA ARG A 358 4.04 -7.76 -5.32
C ARG A 358 4.73 -8.99 -4.73
N ASP A 359 4.09 -9.63 -3.76
CA ASP A 359 4.41 -10.99 -3.36
C ASP A 359 3.42 -11.99 -3.99
N PRO A 360 3.85 -12.83 -4.97
CA PRO A 360 2.94 -13.70 -5.70
C PRO A 360 2.47 -14.92 -4.91
N ARG A 361 3.07 -15.21 -3.75
CA ARG A 361 2.74 -16.42 -2.96
C ARG A 361 1.30 -16.47 -2.51
N LYS A 362 0.68 -15.31 -2.28
CA LYS A 362 -0.72 -15.23 -1.86
C LYS A 362 -1.66 -15.74 -2.95
N GLN A 363 -1.41 -15.38 -4.21
CA GLN A 363 -2.25 -15.81 -5.34
C GLN A 363 -1.95 -17.23 -5.74
N PHE A 364 -0.68 -17.63 -5.66
CA PHE A 364 -0.29 -19.02 -5.80
C PHE A 364 -1.05 -19.92 -4.82
N LEU A 365 -1.03 -19.61 -3.51
CA LEU A 365 -1.75 -20.37 -2.49
C LEU A 365 -3.26 -20.43 -2.78
N ARG A 366 -3.89 -19.29 -3.05
CA ARG A 366 -5.32 -19.24 -3.38
C ARG A 366 -5.70 -20.11 -4.58
N ARG A 367 -4.88 -20.11 -5.64
CA ARG A 367 -5.08 -20.99 -6.80
C ARG A 367 -4.98 -22.47 -6.43
N GLN A 368 -4.04 -22.84 -5.54
CA GLN A 368 -3.94 -24.21 -5.02
C GLN A 368 -5.19 -24.64 -4.23
N HIS A 369 -5.85 -23.70 -3.55
CA HIS A 369 -7.12 -23.94 -2.85
C HIS A 369 -8.35 -23.86 -3.78
N GLY A 370 -8.16 -23.76 -5.11
CA GLY A 370 -9.25 -23.68 -6.07
C GLY A 370 -10.02 -22.36 -6.04
N GLU A 371 -9.46 -21.31 -5.42
CA GLU A 371 -10.06 -19.99 -5.48
C GLU A 371 -9.90 -19.38 -6.87
N SER A 372 -10.99 -18.77 -7.37
CA SER A 372 -10.96 -17.99 -8.60
C SER A 372 -10.03 -16.78 -8.43
N GLU A 373 -8.88 -16.82 -9.07
CA GLU A 373 -7.90 -15.73 -9.13
C GLU A 373 -7.82 -15.17 -10.56
N SER A 374 -7.94 -13.85 -10.68
CA SER A 374 -7.80 -13.16 -11.98
C SER A 374 -6.35 -13.07 -12.43
N SER A 375 -5.41 -13.05 -11.47
CA SER A 375 -3.98 -13.04 -11.76
C SER A 375 -3.50 -14.41 -12.21
N LYS A 376 -2.70 -14.42 -13.28
CA LYS A 376 -2.02 -15.61 -13.81
C LYS A 376 -0.50 -15.45 -13.69
N PRO A 377 0.25 -16.55 -13.63
CA PRO A 377 1.70 -16.48 -13.74
C PRO A 377 2.12 -15.92 -15.10
N ASP A 378 3.29 -15.28 -15.15
CA ASP A 378 3.87 -14.75 -16.38
C ASP A 378 4.37 -15.86 -17.31
N ALA A 379 4.76 -17.01 -16.74
CA ALA A 379 5.02 -18.25 -17.48
C ALA A 379 4.79 -19.49 -16.59
N VAL A 380 4.60 -20.65 -17.23
CA VAL A 380 4.56 -21.96 -16.57
C VAL A 380 5.51 -22.88 -17.32
N THR A 381 6.31 -23.66 -16.61
CA THR A 381 7.27 -24.55 -17.25
C THR A 381 6.58 -25.71 -17.99
N ASP A 382 7.07 -26.00 -19.20
CA ASP A 382 6.64 -27.13 -20.01
C ASP A 382 7.16 -28.48 -19.48
N SER A 383 6.84 -29.58 -20.15
CA SER A 383 7.33 -30.93 -19.80
C SER A 383 8.85 -31.11 -19.91
N GLN A 384 9.56 -30.14 -20.48
CA GLN A 384 11.01 -30.06 -20.51
C GLN A 384 11.54 -29.02 -19.51
N GLY A 385 10.72 -28.61 -18.55
CA GLY A 385 11.06 -27.65 -17.50
C GLY A 385 11.30 -26.23 -18.03
N ARG A 386 10.97 -25.94 -19.29
CA ARG A 386 11.32 -24.67 -19.94
C ARG A 386 10.23 -23.64 -19.75
N PHE A 387 10.62 -22.40 -19.51
CA PHE A 387 9.73 -21.23 -19.52
C PHE A 387 10.29 -20.13 -20.44
N GLU A 388 9.40 -19.27 -20.91
CA GLU A 388 9.73 -18.11 -21.72
C GLU A 388 9.01 -16.87 -21.19
N LEU A 389 9.72 -15.76 -21.04
CA LEU A 389 9.17 -14.44 -20.73
C LEU A 389 9.47 -13.49 -21.90
N ASN A 390 8.46 -13.19 -22.72
CA ASN A 390 8.61 -12.51 -24.01
C ASN A 390 7.83 -11.19 -24.09
N THR A 391 7.64 -10.55 -22.94
CA THR A 391 6.97 -9.24 -22.84
C THR A 391 7.85 -8.18 -22.19
N LEU A 392 9.10 -8.49 -21.84
CA LEU A 392 9.95 -7.62 -21.04
C LEU A 392 10.52 -6.46 -21.86
N GLN A 393 10.52 -5.26 -21.29
CA GLN A 393 11.25 -4.10 -21.81
C GLN A 393 12.76 -4.29 -21.71
N ALA A 394 13.50 -3.95 -22.76
CA ALA A 394 14.94 -4.14 -22.86
C ALA A 394 15.77 -3.27 -21.88
N ASP A 395 15.26 -2.10 -21.51
CA ASP A 395 15.95 -1.12 -20.65
C ASP A 395 15.75 -1.36 -19.15
N SER A 396 14.97 -2.38 -18.79
CA SER A 396 14.48 -2.60 -17.44
C SER A 396 15.08 -3.84 -16.79
N GLU A 397 15.22 -3.78 -15.46
CA GLU A 397 15.63 -4.90 -14.62
C GLU A 397 14.44 -5.42 -13.81
N TYR A 398 14.32 -6.74 -13.71
CA TYR A 398 13.18 -7.41 -13.13
C TYR A 398 13.59 -8.35 -12.00
N THR A 399 12.67 -8.56 -11.06
CA THR A 399 12.72 -9.66 -10.11
C THR A 399 11.53 -10.58 -10.37
N PHE A 400 11.80 -11.88 -10.49
CA PHE A 400 10.78 -12.92 -10.60
C PHE A 400 10.85 -13.88 -9.41
N MET A 401 9.78 -14.62 -9.17
CA MET A 401 9.73 -15.74 -8.23
C MET A 401 9.20 -16.97 -8.93
N ILE A 402 9.87 -18.10 -8.72
CA ILE A 402 9.43 -19.41 -9.18
C ILE A 402 8.73 -20.11 -8.01
N LEU A 403 7.50 -20.56 -8.25
CA LEU A 403 6.63 -21.21 -7.29
C LEU A 403 6.21 -22.58 -7.80
N HIS A 404 6.21 -23.57 -6.90
CA HIS A 404 5.73 -24.91 -7.19
C HIS A 404 5.23 -25.55 -5.88
N PRO A 405 4.18 -26.38 -5.88
CA PRO A 405 3.56 -26.88 -4.64
C PRO A 405 4.52 -27.67 -3.73
N ASN A 406 5.44 -28.40 -4.35
CA ASN A 406 6.34 -29.33 -3.66
C ASN A 406 7.75 -28.79 -3.42
N TRP A 407 8.06 -27.56 -3.86
CA TRP A 407 9.41 -27.01 -3.81
C TRP A 407 9.42 -25.64 -3.15
N ARG A 408 10.58 -25.27 -2.61
CA ARG A 408 10.78 -23.96 -2.00
C ARG A 408 10.63 -22.84 -3.04
N PRO A 409 9.98 -21.71 -2.69
CA PRO A 409 10.02 -20.52 -3.53
C PRO A 409 11.46 -20.08 -3.82
N GLU A 410 11.79 -19.84 -5.09
CA GLU A 410 13.09 -19.32 -5.51
C GLU A 410 12.93 -17.95 -6.17
N VAL A 411 13.82 -17.00 -5.85
CA VAL A 411 13.75 -15.62 -6.35
C VAL A 411 14.85 -15.37 -7.37
N LEU A 412 14.46 -14.96 -8.57
CA LEU A 412 15.35 -14.59 -9.66
C LEU A 412 15.53 -13.07 -9.65
N TYR A 413 16.68 -12.62 -9.14
CA TYR A 413 17.04 -11.21 -9.12
C TYR A 413 17.77 -10.79 -10.39
N SER A 414 17.61 -9.52 -10.75
CA SER A 414 18.37 -8.87 -11.82
C SER A 414 18.18 -9.51 -13.19
N VAL A 415 16.96 -9.98 -13.47
CA VAL A 415 16.56 -10.53 -14.77
C VAL A 415 16.41 -9.39 -15.77
N ARG A 416 16.95 -9.57 -16.97
CA ARG A 416 16.87 -8.63 -18.10
C ARG A 416 16.46 -9.37 -19.36
N ALA A 417 15.81 -8.67 -20.29
CA ALA A 417 15.40 -9.22 -21.58
C ALA A 417 16.59 -9.91 -22.29
N GLY A 418 16.32 -11.03 -22.98
CA GLY A 418 17.31 -11.82 -23.71
C GLY A 418 18.21 -12.74 -22.88
N MET A 419 18.04 -12.81 -21.55
CA MET A 419 18.81 -13.70 -20.69
C MET A 419 18.44 -15.18 -20.89
N LYS A 420 19.43 -16.05 -20.63
CA LYS A 420 19.22 -17.50 -20.47
C LYS A 420 19.45 -17.88 -19.01
N ILE A 421 18.52 -18.59 -18.39
CA ILE A 421 18.54 -18.84 -16.95
C ILE A 421 18.22 -20.31 -16.66
N ASP A 422 19.15 -21.02 -16.02
CA ASP A 422 18.86 -22.33 -15.44
C ASP A 422 18.72 -22.19 -13.92
N VAL A 423 17.67 -22.81 -13.37
CA VAL A 423 17.32 -22.72 -11.95
C VAL A 423 17.08 -24.11 -11.41
N THR A 424 17.86 -24.51 -10.42
CA THR A 424 17.59 -25.73 -9.66
C THR A 424 16.77 -25.36 -8.43
N MET A 425 15.58 -25.93 -8.30
CA MET A 425 14.73 -25.73 -7.12
C MET A 425 15.38 -26.31 -5.87
N LYS A 426 14.93 -25.89 -4.69
CA LYS A 426 15.41 -26.43 -3.42
C LYS A 426 14.30 -27.08 -2.61
N PRO A 427 14.64 -28.03 -1.71
CA PRO A 427 13.66 -28.63 -0.82
C PRO A 427 12.89 -27.57 0.00
N PRO A 428 11.59 -27.79 0.25
CA PRO A 428 10.75 -26.82 0.95
C PRO A 428 11.25 -26.56 2.37
N ILE A 429 11.10 -25.30 2.82
CA ILE A 429 11.24 -24.93 4.22
C ILE A 429 9.84 -25.02 4.83
N VAL A 430 9.69 -25.94 5.79
CA VAL A 430 8.42 -26.18 6.47
C VAL A 430 8.46 -25.57 7.86
N VAL A 431 7.44 -24.79 8.20
CA VAL A 431 7.16 -24.36 9.57
C VAL A 431 5.90 -25.08 10.04
N SER A 432 6.00 -25.93 11.05
CA SER A 432 4.88 -26.73 11.54
C SER A 432 4.83 -26.81 13.05
N GLY A 433 3.65 -27.09 13.58
CA GLY A 433 3.46 -27.19 15.02
C GLY A 433 2.02 -27.46 15.41
N GLN A 434 1.80 -27.30 16.71
CA GLN A 434 0.57 -27.58 17.42
C GLN A 434 0.16 -26.36 18.24
N LEU A 435 -1.08 -25.92 18.06
CA LEU A 435 -1.73 -24.92 18.91
C LEU A 435 -2.58 -25.65 19.97
N THR A 436 -2.48 -25.20 21.22
CA THR A 436 -3.25 -25.72 22.35
C THR A 436 -4.02 -24.59 23.06
N GLY A 437 -4.95 -24.95 23.93
CA GLY A 437 -5.84 -24.00 24.60
C GLY A 437 -7.09 -23.66 23.78
N ASP A 438 -7.68 -22.49 24.05
CA ASP A 438 -8.90 -22.05 23.36
C ASP A 438 -8.65 -21.58 21.91
N LEU A 439 -8.81 -22.50 20.95
CA LEU A 439 -8.69 -22.23 19.52
C LEU A 439 -9.75 -21.24 18.97
N SER A 440 -10.82 -20.94 19.72
CA SER A 440 -11.82 -19.95 19.29
C SER A 440 -11.27 -18.52 19.28
N LYS A 441 -10.11 -18.29 19.91
CA LYS A 441 -9.36 -17.03 19.89
C LYS A 441 -8.70 -16.73 18.53
N LEU A 442 -8.67 -17.70 17.62
CA LEU A 442 -8.10 -17.54 16.29
C LEU A 442 -9.06 -16.80 15.35
N GLY A 443 -8.48 -16.23 14.28
CA GLY A 443 -9.26 -15.70 13.17
C GLY A 443 -9.96 -16.84 12.42
N THR A 444 -10.90 -16.49 11.56
CA THR A 444 -11.50 -17.45 10.62
C THR A 444 -11.38 -16.95 9.19
N LEU A 445 -11.10 -17.87 8.27
CA LEU A 445 -11.16 -17.57 6.84
C LEU A 445 -12.59 -17.18 6.46
N TYR A 446 -12.71 -16.11 5.67
CA TYR A 446 -14.01 -15.52 5.36
C TYR A 446 -15.00 -16.53 4.73
N ARG A 447 -14.51 -17.35 3.78
CA ARG A 447 -15.31 -18.31 3.01
C ARG A 447 -15.47 -19.68 3.70
N SER A 448 -14.37 -20.34 4.02
CA SER A 448 -14.40 -21.70 4.60
C SER A 448 -14.76 -21.71 6.08
N LYS A 449 -14.67 -20.57 6.78
CA LYS A 449 -14.79 -20.44 8.25
C LYS A 449 -13.76 -21.27 9.03
N GLN A 450 -12.77 -21.83 8.34
CA GLN A 450 -11.67 -22.56 8.96
C GLN A 450 -10.85 -21.61 9.83
N ARG A 451 -10.40 -22.14 10.98
CA ARG A 451 -9.56 -21.39 11.92
C ARG A 451 -8.23 -21.08 11.28
N MET A 452 -7.71 -19.90 11.56
CA MET A 452 -6.46 -19.44 10.97
C MET A 452 -5.73 -18.47 11.89
N PHE A 453 -4.43 -18.37 11.67
CA PHE A 453 -3.62 -17.27 12.16
C PHE A 453 -2.85 -16.63 11.01
N GLN A 454 -2.38 -15.41 11.19
CA GLN A 454 -1.60 -14.73 10.17
C GLN A 454 -0.11 -14.89 10.41
N PHE A 455 0.69 -14.95 9.34
CA PHE A 455 2.14 -14.87 9.45
C PHE A 455 2.72 -13.88 8.46
N ARG A 456 3.93 -13.40 8.78
CA ARG A 456 4.75 -12.55 7.92
C ARG A 456 6.06 -13.28 7.65
N ASN A 457 6.41 -13.41 6.39
CA ASN A 457 7.70 -13.88 5.94
C ASN A 457 8.19 -12.90 4.87
N PRO A 458 9.02 -11.90 5.22
CA PRO A 458 9.31 -10.79 4.32
C PRO A 458 10.07 -11.22 3.06
N LEU A 459 9.71 -10.62 1.93
CA LEU A 459 10.36 -10.79 0.64
C LEU A 459 11.38 -9.68 0.42
N GLN A 460 12.63 -10.05 0.17
CA GLN A 460 13.62 -9.14 -0.34
C GLN A 460 13.38 -8.92 -1.84
N VAL A 461 13.03 -7.70 -2.22
CA VAL A 461 12.59 -7.36 -3.59
C VAL A 461 13.77 -7.15 -4.55
N THR A 462 14.86 -6.57 -4.04
CA THR A 462 16.12 -6.44 -4.78
C THR A 462 17.28 -6.90 -3.90
N ARG A 463 18.41 -7.27 -4.53
CA ARG A 463 19.61 -7.73 -3.78
C ARG A 463 20.17 -6.69 -2.81
N LYS A 464 19.96 -5.40 -3.07
CA LYS A 464 20.60 -4.31 -2.31
C LYS A 464 19.65 -3.63 -1.34
N ASP A 465 18.38 -3.44 -1.71
CA ASP A 465 17.40 -2.69 -0.91
C ASP A 465 15.95 -3.16 -1.12
N GLY A 466 15.10 -2.87 -0.14
CA GLY A 466 13.65 -3.06 -0.25
C GLY A 466 13.17 -4.41 0.24
N THR A 467 12.67 -4.41 1.47
CA THR A 467 11.89 -5.51 2.03
C THR A 467 10.40 -5.21 1.84
N PHE A 468 9.70 -6.12 1.20
CA PHE A 468 8.25 -6.12 1.09
C PHE A 468 7.68 -7.18 2.03
N PHE A 469 6.54 -6.89 2.64
CA PHE A 469 5.89 -7.87 3.49
C PHE A 469 4.39 -7.85 3.24
N GLU A 470 3.80 -9.03 3.20
CA GLU A 470 2.37 -9.25 3.26
C GLU A 470 2.03 -10.09 4.48
N LEU A 471 0.76 -10.05 4.87
CA LEU A 471 0.18 -10.99 5.81
C LEU A 471 -0.39 -12.17 5.02
N PHE A 472 0.07 -13.35 5.37
CA PHE A 472 -0.38 -14.63 4.84
C PHE A 472 -1.24 -15.33 5.86
N ASP A 473 -2.24 -16.04 5.39
CA ASP A 473 -3.14 -16.81 6.23
C ASP A 473 -2.59 -18.24 6.35
N CYS A 474 -2.45 -18.74 7.57
CA CYS A 474 -2.13 -20.14 7.85
C CYS A 474 -3.36 -20.80 8.46
N GLU A 475 -3.87 -21.81 7.78
CA GLU A 475 -4.97 -22.64 8.26
C GLU A 475 -4.53 -23.50 9.44
N VAL A 476 -5.44 -23.65 10.39
CA VAL A 476 -5.28 -24.49 11.58
C VAL A 476 -6.35 -25.57 11.52
N ALA A 477 -5.93 -26.82 11.63
CA ALA A 477 -6.83 -27.96 11.69
C ALA A 477 -7.64 -27.96 13.00
N ASP A 478 -8.70 -28.78 13.05
CA ASP A 478 -9.57 -28.85 14.23
C ASP A 478 -8.85 -29.34 15.49
N ASP A 479 -7.82 -30.18 15.31
CA ASP A 479 -6.95 -30.66 16.36
C ASP A 479 -5.91 -29.63 16.82
N GLY A 480 -5.81 -28.47 16.15
CA GLY A 480 -4.86 -27.40 16.43
C GLY A 480 -3.54 -27.49 15.66
N SER A 481 -3.35 -28.52 14.82
CA SER A 481 -2.14 -28.66 14.01
C SER A 481 -2.10 -27.62 12.87
N PHE A 482 -0.89 -27.18 12.50
CA PHE A 482 -0.68 -26.25 11.39
C PHE A 482 0.60 -26.56 10.61
N LEU A 483 0.60 -26.17 9.33
CA LEU A 483 1.71 -26.38 8.39
C LEU A 483 1.84 -25.17 7.46
N ILE A 484 3.06 -24.65 7.30
CA ILE A 484 3.39 -23.61 6.32
C ILE A 484 4.55 -24.13 5.47
N SER A 485 4.36 -24.23 4.15
CA SER A 485 5.37 -24.76 3.20
C SER A 485 5.89 -23.73 2.19
N THR A 486 5.27 -22.54 2.11
CA THR A 486 5.63 -21.47 1.15
C THR A 486 6.55 -20.40 1.78
N ILE A 487 7.47 -20.84 2.63
CA ILE A 487 8.39 -19.98 3.37
C ILE A 487 9.63 -19.67 2.53
N LEU A 488 9.99 -18.38 2.46
CA LEU A 488 11.31 -17.92 2.03
C LEU A 488 12.28 -18.01 3.20
N PRO A 489 13.57 -18.34 2.95
CA PRO A 489 14.58 -18.37 4.00
C PRO A 489 14.67 -17.03 4.73
N GLY A 490 14.55 -17.06 6.07
CA GLY A 490 14.78 -15.89 6.92
C GLY A 490 13.71 -15.65 7.98
N PRO A 491 13.64 -14.43 8.54
CA PRO A 491 12.82 -14.15 9.70
C PRO A 491 11.33 -14.29 9.37
N THR A 492 10.63 -15.08 10.17
CA THR A 492 9.19 -15.30 10.05
C THR A 492 8.51 -14.91 11.35
N THR A 493 7.39 -14.20 11.26
CA THR A 493 6.60 -13.78 12.43
C THR A 493 5.23 -14.42 12.35
N LEU A 494 4.84 -15.19 13.37
CA LEU A 494 3.51 -15.75 13.52
C LEU A 494 2.67 -14.83 14.42
N GLU A 495 1.44 -14.50 14.01
CA GLU A 495 0.51 -13.63 14.72
C GLU A 495 -0.60 -14.49 15.35
N LEU A 496 -0.35 -14.96 16.58
CA LEU A 496 -1.20 -15.90 17.30
C LEU A 496 -2.05 -15.15 18.34
N ALA A 497 -3.34 -14.94 18.08
CA ALA A 497 -4.31 -14.40 19.05
C ALA A 497 -3.80 -13.22 19.92
N GLY A 498 -3.19 -12.22 19.29
CA GLY A 498 -2.67 -11.03 19.99
C GLY A 498 -1.26 -11.19 20.60
N ARG A 499 -0.51 -12.22 20.19
CA ARG A 499 0.92 -12.43 20.41
C ARG A 499 1.63 -12.54 19.06
N SER A 500 2.78 -11.88 18.93
CA SER A 500 3.67 -12.06 17.78
C SER A 500 4.87 -12.91 18.18
N VAL A 501 5.04 -14.06 17.53
CA VAL A 501 6.18 -14.97 17.74
C VAL A 501 7.12 -14.85 16.56
N LYS A 502 8.39 -14.51 16.83
CA LYS A 502 9.43 -14.48 15.80
C LYS A 502 10.20 -15.79 15.79
N ILE A 503 10.36 -16.38 14.62
CA ILE A 503 11.21 -17.53 14.36
C ILE A 503 12.17 -17.18 13.21
N ASP A 504 13.32 -17.83 13.16
CA ASP A 504 14.24 -17.71 12.04
C ASP A 504 14.13 -18.97 11.17
N ALA A 505 13.43 -18.85 10.04
CA ALA A 505 13.12 -19.98 9.17
C ALA A 505 14.16 -20.09 8.05
N MET A 506 15.44 -20.19 8.43
CA MET A 506 16.53 -20.47 7.48
C MET A 506 16.49 -21.93 6.98
N GLU A 507 15.93 -22.81 7.81
CA GLU A 507 15.65 -24.23 7.56
C GLU A 507 14.27 -24.60 8.11
N SER A 508 13.83 -25.84 7.90
CA SER A 508 12.52 -26.29 8.41
C SER A 508 12.48 -26.25 9.93
N VAL A 509 11.46 -25.62 10.50
CA VAL A 509 11.21 -25.54 11.94
C VAL A 509 9.95 -26.36 12.23
N ARG A 510 10.10 -27.47 12.94
CA ARG A 510 9.01 -28.41 13.21
C ARG A 510 8.71 -28.48 14.69
N ASP A 511 7.58 -29.12 15.01
CA ASP A 511 7.18 -29.45 16.38
C ASP A 511 7.11 -28.22 17.30
N LEU A 512 6.71 -27.07 16.74
CA LEU A 512 6.45 -25.87 17.53
C LEU A 512 5.19 -26.06 18.36
N GLU A 513 5.23 -25.73 19.64
CA GLU A 513 4.05 -25.76 20.51
C GLU A 513 3.72 -24.36 21.02
N PHE A 514 2.47 -23.95 20.85
CA PHE A 514 1.98 -22.68 21.38
C PHE A 514 0.65 -22.86 22.10
N ASP A 515 0.64 -22.51 23.38
CA ASP A 515 -0.58 -22.39 24.17
C ASP A 515 -1.19 -20.99 24.01
N LEU A 516 -2.43 -20.93 23.52
CA LEU A 516 -3.20 -19.70 23.31
C LEU A 516 -3.78 -19.11 24.60
N ASP A 517 -3.79 -19.88 25.69
CA ASP A 517 -4.22 -19.46 27.02
C ASP A 517 -3.05 -18.95 27.87
N ALA A 518 -1.81 -19.19 27.44
CA ALA A 518 -0.63 -18.72 28.14
C ALA A 518 -0.63 -17.18 28.25
N PRO A 519 -0.29 -16.63 29.43
CA PRO A 519 -0.27 -15.18 29.63
C PRO A 519 0.71 -14.53 28.66
N LYS A 520 0.30 -13.38 28.08
CA LYS A 520 1.16 -12.59 27.19
C LYS A 520 2.48 -12.33 27.92
N SER A 521 3.59 -12.84 27.39
CA SER A 521 4.91 -12.56 27.95
C SER A 521 5.09 -11.04 28.05
N PRO A 522 5.58 -10.50 29.18
CA PRO A 522 5.85 -9.07 29.27
C PRO A 522 6.80 -8.68 28.13
N PRO A 523 6.67 -7.47 27.57
CA PRO A 523 7.57 -7.01 26.52
C PRO A 523 9.01 -7.19 26.99
N SER A 524 9.83 -7.87 26.19
CA SER A 524 11.23 -8.12 26.52
C SER A 524 11.88 -6.78 26.90
N PRO A 525 12.61 -6.71 28.04
CA PRO A 525 13.35 -5.50 28.37
C PRO A 525 14.28 -5.23 27.19
N SER A 526 14.12 -4.05 26.58
CA SER A 526 15.03 -3.56 25.58
C SER A 526 16.46 -3.78 26.08
N ARG A 527 17.26 -4.54 25.31
CA ARG A 527 18.71 -4.61 25.52
C ARG A 527 19.19 -3.16 25.61
N ARG A 528 19.57 -2.73 26.81
CA ARG A 528 20.31 -1.48 27.00
C ARG A 528 21.60 -1.64 26.21
N ILE A 529 21.84 -0.69 25.30
CA ILE A 529 23.11 -0.47 24.59
C ILE A 529 24.17 -0.08 25.62
#